data_AF-A0A916RG91-F1
#
_entry.id   AF-A0A916RG91-F1
#
_cell.length_a   1.000
_cell.length_b   1.000
_cell.length_c   1.000
_cell.angle_alpha   90.00
_cell.angle_beta   90.00
_cell.angle_gamma   90.00
#
_symmetry.space_group_name_H-M   'P 1'
#
loop_
_entity.id
_entity.type
_entity.pdbx_description
1 polymer ?
#
loop_
_entity_poly.entity_id
_entity_poly.type
_entity_poly.pdbx_seq_one_letter_code
_entity_poly.pdbx_strand_id
1 'polypeptide(L)'
;MHTLPGAPEIVHSDGGTPLVLYRKDRVTCAKGADLMGEVRLKPDSKTRRVVATCCNSPMFLEFTNGHWLSIYAGRLPEAERPPLEIRTMTRDRPGGADFDDDIPSPKTHTGKFMFRLLGAWLAMGFRTPKINYVKGTLNGQV
;
A
#
# COMPACT_ATOMS: atom_id res chain seq x y z
N MET A 1 4.35 -13.28 2.54
CA MET A 1 5.08 -12.07 2.11
C MET A 1 5.97 -11.52 3.22
N HIS A 2 5.45 -11.10 4.38
CA HIS A 2 6.31 -10.77 5.55
C HIS A 2 7.06 -11.99 6.13
N THR A 3 6.61 -13.20 5.78
CA THR A 3 7.18 -14.49 6.17
C THR A 3 8.28 -15.00 5.23
N LEU A 4 8.58 -14.29 4.14
CA LEU A 4 9.56 -14.76 3.17
C LEU A 4 10.99 -14.43 3.62
N PRO A 5 11.99 -15.30 3.34
CA PRO A 5 13.38 -15.01 3.64
C PRO A 5 13.80 -13.65 3.05
N GLY A 6 14.38 -12.80 3.90
CA GLY A 6 14.83 -11.45 3.52
C GLY A 6 13.73 -10.39 3.39
N ALA A 7 12.46 -10.74 3.57
CA ALA A 7 11.38 -9.76 3.58
C ALA A 7 11.46 -8.88 4.84
N PRO A 8 11.38 -7.55 4.70
CA PRO A 8 11.35 -6.66 5.86
C PRO A 8 10.04 -6.82 6.63
N GLU A 9 10.09 -6.61 7.94
CA GLU A 9 8.90 -6.49 8.77
C GLU A 9 8.10 -5.24 8.35
N ILE A 10 6.82 -5.44 8.06
CA ILE A 10 5.91 -4.38 7.58
C ILE A 10 4.63 -4.27 8.41
N VAL A 11 4.43 -5.22 9.33
CA VAL A 11 3.30 -5.23 10.25
C VAL A 11 3.83 -4.71 11.57
N HIS A 12 3.22 -3.65 12.08
CA HIS A 12 3.61 -3.09 13.37
C HIS A 12 3.06 -3.95 14.51
N SER A 13 3.53 -3.73 15.74
CA SER A 13 3.03 -4.39 16.95
C SER A 13 1.51 -4.26 17.12
N ASP A 14 0.95 -3.22 16.52
CA ASP A 14 -0.47 -2.89 16.51
C ASP A 14 -1.25 -3.67 15.42
N GLY A 15 -0.60 -4.57 14.67
CA GLY A 15 -1.18 -5.34 13.57
C GLY A 15 -1.45 -4.52 12.30
N GLY A 16 -1.18 -3.22 12.31
CA GLY A 16 -1.32 -2.32 11.18
C GLY A 16 -0.13 -2.40 10.21
N THR A 17 -0.32 -1.85 9.02
CA THR A 17 0.76 -1.68 8.03
C THR A 17 0.82 -0.21 7.60
N PRO A 18 1.91 0.51 7.89
CA PRO A 18 2.02 1.92 7.52
C PRO A 18 2.11 2.08 6.01
N LEU A 19 1.20 2.89 5.48
CA LEU A 19 1.07 3.15 4.05
C LEU A 19 0.99 4.65 3.80
N VAL A 20 1.68 5.10 2.76
CA VAL A 20 1.54 6.43 2.18
C VAL A 20 0.71 6.30 0.92
N LEU A 21 -0.46 6.94 0.92
CA LEU A 21 -1.30 7.00 -0.28
C LEU A 21 -0.76 8.10 -1.19
N TYR A 22 -0.36 7.71 -2.40
CA TYR A 22 0.28 8.61 -3.33
C TYR A 22 -0.37 8.54 -4.71
N ARG A 23 -0.45 9.70 -5.36
CA ARG A 23 -1.04 9.82 -6.68
C ARG A 23 -0.28 8.98 -7.70
N LYS A 24 -1.01 8.14 -8.41
CA LYS A 24 -0.41 7.19 -9.35
C LYS A 24 0.21 7.85 -10.57
N ASP A 25 -0.29 9.03 -10.97
CA ASP A 25 0.28 9.80 -12.10
C ASP A 25 1.61 10.48 -11.76
N ARG A 26 2.08 10.37 -10.51
CA ARG A 26 3.34 10.93 -10.03
C ARG A 26 4.36 9.86 -9.64
N VAL A 27 4.08 8.59 -9.91
CA VAL A 27 4.99 7.48 -9.61
C VAL A 27 5.49 6.86 -10.90
N THR A 28 6.80 6.77 -11.03
CA THR A 28 7.48 6.11 -12.15
C THR A 28 8.50 5.11 -11.63
N CYS A 29 8.65 3.97 -12.31
CA CYS A 29 9.73 3.04 -12.02
C CYS A 29 11.02 3.55 -12.69
N ALA A 30 11.97 4.02 -11.89
CA ALA A 30 13.25 4.49 -12.41
C ALA A 30 14.19 3.33 -12.80
N LYS A 31 14.18 2.23 -12.04
CA LYS A 31 15.02 1.03 -12.23
C LYS A 31 14.33 -0.22 -11.66
N GLY A 32 14.72 -1.40 -12.15
CA GLY A 32 14.32 -2.70 -11.61
C GLY A 32 12.88 -3.12 -11.92
N ALA A 33 12.28 -2.59 -12.98
CA ALA A 33 10.94 -2.94 -13.45
C ALA A 33 10.79 -4.45 -13.71
N ASP A 34 11.82 -5.05 -14.31
CA ASP A 34 11.95 -6.47 -14.62
C ASP A 34 12.00 -7.37 -13.36
N LEU A 35 12.34 -6.79 -12.21
CA LEU A 35 12.37 -7.47 -10.91
C LEU A 35 11.10 -7.24 -10.09
N MET A 36 10.03 -6.72 -10.69
CA MET A 36 8.75 -6.49 -10.02
C MET A 36 7.76 -7.62 -10.29
N GLY A 37 7.31 -8.26 -9.21
CA GLY A 37 6.26 -9.28 -9.20
C GLY A 37 4.99 -8.79 -8.52
N GLU A 38 3.84 -9.37 -8.89
CA GLU A 38 2.57 -9.18 -8.20
C GLU A 38 2.15 -10.42 -7.40
N VAL A 39 1.56 -10.15 -6.24
CA VAL A 39 0.88 -11.13 -5.39
C VAL A 39 -0.58 -10.68 -5.21
N ARG A 40 -1.52 -11.57 -5.49
CA ARG A 40 -2.95 -11.36 -5.22
C ARG A 40 -3.42 -12.36 -4.16
N LEU A 41 -4.43 -11.97 -3.38
CA LEU A 41 -5.04 -12.89 -2.41
C LEU A 41 -5.87 -13.98 -3.10
N LYS A 42 -6.54 -13.60 -4.20
CA LYS A 42 -7.20 -14.52 -5.13
C LYS A 42 -6.82 -14.12 -6.56
N PRO A 43 -6.74 -15.05 -7.52
CA PRO A 43 -6.36 -14.73 -8.90
C PRO A 43 -7.18 -13.59 -9.54
N ASP A 44 -8.45 -13.45 -9.17
CA ASP A 44 -9.40 -12.46 -9.68
C ASP A 44 -9.45 -11.16 -8.86
N SER A 45 -8.73 -11.07 -7.74
CA SER A 45 -8.71 -9.89 -6.86
C SER A 45 -8.26 -8.67 -7.62
N LYS A 46 -9.04 -7.57 -7.57
CA LYS A 46 -8.65 -6.29 -8.20
C LYS A 46 -7.50 -5.59 -7.49
N THR A 47 -7.22 -5.96 -6.24
CA THR A 47 -6.07 -5.47 -5.49
C THR A 47 -4.89 -6.43 -5.65
N ARG A 48 -3.72 -5.88 -5.97
CA ARG A 48 -2.44 -6.59 -6.00
C ARG A 48 -1.44 -5.95 -5.04
N ARG A 49 -0.54 -6.77 -4.50
CA ARG A 49 0.67 -6.36 -3.78
C ARG A 49 1.83 -6.48 -4.75
N VAL A 50 2.57 -5.40 -4.96
CA VAL A 50 3.75 -5.38 -5.83
C VAL A 50 4.99 -5.50 -4.97
N VAL A 51 5.88 -6.39 -5.39
CA VAL A 51 7.03 -6.83 -4.62
C VAL A 51 8.27 -6.84 -5.52
N ALA A 52 9.42 -6.49 -4.95
CA ALA A 52 10.71 -6.72 -5.59
C ALA A 52 11.09 -8.20 -5.40
N THR A 53 11.23 -8.96 -6.48
CA THR A 53 11.47 -10.41 -6.45
C THR A 53 12.88 -10.77 -6.01
N CYS A 54 13.85 -9.86 -6.17
CA CYS A 54 15.24 -10.09 -5.76
C CYS A 54 15.44 -10.19 -4.24
N CYS A 55 14.54 -9.60 -3.45
CA CYS A 55 14.67 -9.54 -1.99
C CYS A 55 13.34 -9.63 -1.23
N ASN A 56 12.26 -9.99 -1.92
CA ASN A 56 10.90 -10.08 -1.35
C ASN A 56 10.37 -8.77 -0.74
N SER A 57 10.98 -7.63 -1.09
CA SER A 57 10.60 -6.34 -0.51
C SER A 57 9.25 -5.86 -1.03
N PRO A 58 8.29 -5.56 -0.13
CA PRO A 58 7.04 -4.92 -0.52
C PRO A 58 7.28 -3.50 -1.00
N MET A 59 6.76 -3.18 -2.18
CA MET A 59 6.93 -1.87 -2.82
C MET A 59 5.66 -1.02 -2.67
N PHE A 60 4.51 -1.54 -3.11
CA PHE A 60 3.22 -0.87 -2.96
C PHE A 60 2.04 -1.84 -3.14
N LEU A 61 0.88 -1.44 -2.63
CA LEU A 61 -0.43 -2.01 -2.96
C LEU A 61 -1.09 -1.18 -4.05
N GLU A 62 -1.75 -1.86 -4.98
CA GLU A 62 -2.50 -1.23 -6.06
C GLU A 62 -3.88 -1.86 -6.18
N PHE A 63 -4.92 -1.04 -6.08
CA PHE A 63 -6.21 -1.36 -6.68
C PHE A 63 -6.09 -1.05 -8.18
N THR A 64 -6.21 -2.05 -9.05
CA THR A 64 -5.86 -1.91 -10.50
C THR A 64 -6.69 -0.86 -11.24
N ASN A 65 -7.86 -0.52 -10.71
CA ASN A 65 -8.74 0.53 -11.22
C ASN A 65 -8.72 1.82 -10.36
N GLY A 66 -7.86 1.89 -9.35
CA GLY A 66 -7.66 3.03 -8.48
C GLY A 66 -6.65 4.04 -9.04
N HIS A 67 -6.86 5.31 -8.70
CA HIS A 67 -6.03 6.44 -9.13
C HIS A 67 -4.83 6.71 -8.20
N TRP A 68 -4.66 5.92 -7.14
CA TRP A 68 -3.55 6.03 -6.18
C TRP A 68 -2.83 4.69 -6.02
N LEU A 69 -1.62 4.76 -5.47
CA LEU A 69 -0.90 3.63 -4.91
C LEU A 69 -0.87 3.77 -3.39
N SER A 70 -0.93 2.66 -2.67
CA SER A 70 -0.59 2.66 -1.24
C SER A 70 0.84 2.15 -1.11
N ILE A 71 1.79 3.08 -1.01
CA ILE A 71 3.22 2.81 -0.91
C ILE A 71 3.53 2.39 0.53
N TYR A 72 4.30 1.33 0.73
CA TYR A 72 4.75 0.96 2.08
C TYR A 72 5.68 2.04 2.62
N ALA A 73 5.37 2.63 3.79
CA ALA A 73 6.10 3.79 4.29
C ALA A 73 7.61 3.53 4.48
N GLY A 74 7.97 2.29 4.82
CA GLY A 74 9.37 1.81 4.88
C GLY A 74 10.11 1.79 3.53
N ARG A 75 9.47 2.19 2.42
CA ARG A 75 10.12 2.43 1.12
C ARG A 75 10.52 3.89 0.90
N LEU A 76 10.09 4.78 1.79
CA LEU A 76 10.50 6.17 1.79
C LEU A 76 11.62 6.39 2.82
N PRO A 77 12.57 7.29 2.53
CA PRO A 77 13.53 7.77 3.51
C PRO A 77 12.81 8.25 4.77
N GLU A 78 13.33 7.95 5.95
CA GLU A 78 12.66 8.25 7.22
C GLU A 78 12.32 9.74 7.37
N ALA A 79 13.24 10.62 6.99
CA ALA A 79 13.06 12.08 7.01
C ALA A 79 11.98 12.59 6.04
N GLU A 80 11.57 11.79 5.06
CA GLU A 80 10.55 12.15 4.05
C GLU A 80 9.19 11.48 4.32
N ARG A 81 9.09 10.62 5.36
CA ARG A 81 7.83 9.96 5.68
C ARG A 81 6.84 10.98 6.24
N PRO A 82 5.63 11.11 5.68
CA PRO A 82 4.59 11.93 6.28
C PRO A 82 4.15 11.32 7.63
N PRO A 83 3.69 12.15 8.58
CA PRO A 83 3.15 11.66 9.84
C PRO A 83 1.91 10.79 9.61
N LEU A 84 1.65 9.86 10.53
CA LEU A 84 0.45 9.02 10.50
C LEU A 84 -0.79 9.89 10.76
N GLU A 85 -1.68 9.98 9.78
CA GLU A 85 -2.88 10.82 9.88
C GLU A 85 -4.15 10.05 10.31
N ILE A 86 -4.20 8.73 10.07
CA ILE A 86 -5.40 7.91 10.29
C ILE A 86 -5.05 6.41 10.30
N ARG A 87 -5.72 5.63 11.16
CA ARG A 87 -5.75 4.15 11.11
C ARG A 87 -7.10 3.67 10.61
N THR A 88 -7.16 3.10 9.42
CA THR A 88 -8.40 2.55 8.84
C THR A 88 -8.47 1.03 9.00
N MET A 89 -9.67 0.45 8.88
CA MET A 89 -9.90 -0.99 9.00
C MET A 89 -9.58 -1.57 10.39
N THR A 90 -9.70 -0.77 11.44
CA THR A 90 -9.37 -1.20 12.82
C THR A 90 -10.31 -2.28 13.35
N ARG A 91 -11.43 -2.56 12.68
CA ARG A 91 -12.30 -3.70 13.02
C ARG A 91 -11.63 -5.06 12.82
N ASP A 92 -10.65 -5.15 11.92
CA ASP A 92 -9.94 -6.37 11.56
C ASP A 92 -8.64 -6.53 12.37
N ARG A 93 -8.41 -5.63 13.34
CA ARG A 93 -7.24 -5.58 14.21
C ARG A 93 -7.25 -6.78 15.18
N PRO A 94 -6.09 -7.41 15.43
CA PRO A 94 -5.95 -8.31 16.57
C PRO A 94 -6.33 -7.60 17.88
N GLY A 95 -7.12 -8.25 18.74
CA GLY A 95 -7.51 -7.68 20.04
C GLY A 95 -6.29 -7.42 20.93
N GLY A 96 -6.37 -6.41 21.80
CA GLY A 96 -5.43 -6.24 22.92
C GLY A 96 -4.40 -5.13 22.79
N ALA A 97 -4.47 -4.28 21.76
CA ALA A 97 -3.78 -2.99 21.82
C ALA A 97 -4.83 -1.90 21.87
N ASP A 98 -4.69 -0.98 22.82
CA ASP A 98 -5.42 0.28 22.82
C ASP A 98 -4.53 1.31 22.13
N PHE A 99 -5.15 2.28 21.44
CA PHE A 99 -4.43 3.45 20.95
C PHE A 99 -4.55 4.52 22.03
N ASP A 100 -3.43 4.99 22.53
CA ASP A 100 -3.31 6.04 23.56
C ASP A 100 -2.99 7.42 22.95
N ASP A 101 -3.03 7.52 21.62
CA ASP A 101 -2.81 8.75 20.87
C ASP A 101 -4.10 9.34 20.28
N ASP A 102 -4.02 10.62 19.88
CA ASP A 102 -5.14 11.35 19.27
C ASP A 102 -5.37 11.02 17.78
N ILE A 103 -4.73 9.97 17.25
CA ILE A 103 -4.82 9.64 15.83
C ILE A 103 -6.13 8.89 15.56
N PRO A 104 -7.00 9.39 14.65
CA PRO A 104 -8.27 8.76 14.36
C PRO A 104 -8.12 7.30 13.94
N SER A 105 -8.84 6.41 14.62
CA SER A 105 -8.71 4.95 14.44
C SER A 105 -10.04 4.25 14.08
N PRO A 106 -10.75 4.69 13.03
CA PRO A 106 -12.07 4.18 12.64
C PRO A 106 -12.06 2.72 12.17
N LYS A 107 -13.17 2.03 12.46
CA LYS A 107 -13.42 0.64 12.05
C LYS A 107 -13.34 0.42 10.53
N THR A 108 -13.60 1.46 9.74
CA THR A 108 -13.58 1.46 8.26
C THR A 108 -13.03 2.81 7.75
N HIS A 109 -13.10 3.06 6.44
CA HIS A 109 -12.75 4.38 5.88
C HIS A 109 -13.70 5.48 6.35
N THR A 110 -13.20 6.71 6.48
CA THR A 110 -14.01 7.88 6.84
C THR A 110 -14.44 8.68 5.61
N GLY A 111 -15.49 9.50 5.76
CA GLY A 111 -15.87 10.47 4.73
C GLY A 111 -14.72 11.42 4.36
N LYS A 112 -14.00 11.96 5.37
CA LYS A 112 -12.82 12.82 5.15
C LYS A 112 -11.75 12.13 4.30
N PHE A 113 -11.47 10.86 4.57
CA PHE A 113 -10.55 10.06 3.77
C PHE A 113 -11.02 9.95 2.32
N MET A 114 -12.30 9.62 2.10
CA MET A 114 -12.87 9.50 0.76
C MET A 114 -12.87 10.84 0.00
N PHE A 115 -13.13 11.96 0.68
CA PHE A 115 -13.05 13.30 0.08
C PHE A 115 -11.63 13.67 -0.35
N ARG A 116 -10.59 13.31 0.42
CA ARG A 116 -9.20 13.51 0.00
C ARG A 116 -8.86 12.73 -1.27
N LEU A 117 -9.33 11.48 -1.38
CA LEU A 117 -9.16 10.68 -2.59
C LEU A 117 -9.92 11.28 -3.78
N LEU A 118 -11.16 11.72 -3.58
CA LEU A 118 -11.93 12.38 -4.64
C LEU A 118 -11.23 13.65 -5.14
N GLY A 119 -10.72 14.49 -4.23
CA GLY A 119 -9.94 15.68 -4.58
C GLY A 119 -8.67 15.35 -5.35
N ALA A 120 -7.94 14.30 -4.95
CA ALA A 120 -6.77 13.84 -5.68
C ALA A 120 -7.11 13.36 -7.09
N TRP A 121 -8.21 12.62 -7.26
CA TRP A 121 -8.68 12.15 -8.55
C TRP A 121 -9.13 13.29 -9.47
N LEU A 122 -9.83 14.30 -8.91
CA LEU A 122 -10.19 15.53 -9.62
C LEU A 122 -8.94 16.28 -10.08
N ALA A 123 -7.92 16.41 -9.22
CA ALA A 123 -6.63 17.02 -9.56
C ALA A 123 -5.80 16.19 -10.58
N MET A 124 -6.22 14.96 -10.87
CA MET A 124 -5.70 14.12 -11.94
C MET A 124 -6.55 14.22 -13.23
N GLY A 125 -7.63 14.99 -13.23
CA GLY A 125 -8.60 15.05 -14.34
C GLY A 125 -9.40 13.76 -14.47
N PHE A 126 -9.72 13.11 -13.35
CA PHE A 126 -10.40 11.81 -13.30
C PHE A 126 -9.68 10.67 -14.04
N ARG A 127 -8.38 10.82 -14.30
CA ARG A 127 -7.55 9.79 -14.94
C ARG A 127 -7.16 8.70 -13.94
N THR A 128 -7.01 7.49 -14.45
CA THR A 128 -6.53 6.32 -13.71
C THR A 128 -5.36 5.69 -14.47
N PRO A 129 -4.12 6.20 -14.28
CA PRO A 129 -2.93 5.66 -14.94
C PRO A 129 -2.78 4.16 -14.69
N LYS A 130 -2.13 3.45 -15.61
CA LYS A 130 -1.86 2.00 -15.46
C LYS A 130 -0.40 1.77 -15.08
N ILE A 131 -0.16 0.86 -14.13
CA ILE A 131 1.20 0.37 -13.84
C ILE A 131 1.45 -0.86 -14.72
N ASN A 132 2.21 -0.65 -15.80
CA ASN A 132 2.48 -1.68 -16.81
C ASN A 132 3.88 -2.31 -16.70
N TYR A 133 4.70 -1.85 -15.75
CA TYR A 133 6.06 -2.35 -15.55
C TYR A 133 6.14 -3.59 -14.64
N VAL A 134 5.04 -3.99 -14.01
CA VAL A 134 4.97 -5.20 -13.17
C VAL A 134 4.65 -6.39 -14.07
N LYS A 135 5.60 -7.31 -14.23
CA LYS A 135 5.54 -8.39 -15.23
C LYS A 135 5.52 -9.80 -14.64
N GLY A 136 5.96 -9.98 -13.39
CA GLY A 136 5.98 -11.29 -12.73
C GLY A 136 4.70 -11.56 -11.92
N THR A 137 4.31 -12.82 -11.82
CA THR A 137 3.25 -13.27 -10.91
C THR A 137 3.87 -14.25 -9.90
N LEU A 138 3.73 -13.96 -8.61
CA LEU A 138 4.23 -14.83 -7.52
C LEU A 138 3.09 -15.65 -6.90
N ASN A 139 2.27 -16.27 -7.76
CA ASN A 139 1.19 -17.14 -7.28
C ASN A 139 1.80 -18.43 -6.71
N GLY A 140 1.64 -18.66 -5.41
CA GLY A 140 2.03 -19.92 -4.74
C GLY A 140 3.33 -19.87 -3.91
N GLN A 141 3.94 -18.70 -3.71
CA GLN A 141 5.08 -18.52 -2.79
C GLN A 141 4.73 -17.67 -1.56
N VAL A 142 3.50 -17.71 -1.07
CA VAL A 142 3.11 -17.10 0.22
C VAL A 142 2.40 -18.12 1.08
#